data_AF-A0A3E5FTA9-F1
#
_entry.id   AF-A0A3E5FTA9-F1
#
_cell.length_a   1.000
_cell.length_b   1.000
_cell.length_c   1.000
_cell.angle_alpha   90.00
_cell.angle_beta   90.00
_cell.angle_gamma   90.00
#
_symmetry.space_group_name_H-M   'P 1'
#
loop_
_entity.id
_entity.type
_entity.pdbx_description
1 polymer ?
#
loop_
_entity_poly.entity_id
_entity_poly.type
_entity_poly.pdbx_seq_one_letter_code
_entity_poly.pdbx_strand_id
1 'polypeptide(L)'
;MLSLFKNDLKQLKNVIVIFISCLLLNYLIGTMSFDKDIIRVMFYLTVFIFSLIMPMINLQYLFNLTKQTHFNSLPITRIQGFIVHYLSGVICLIIPAIIYCWLMKLNCLDLLILIFVYYSLVNLTAYCTTSFITNIILLLAIILIPIVLYLSLFGIFTTYIRGVVFDGLSLNIIKYLLPFIGFIIDVKNVIELKDVLVYLGYILIILFLAVCACKYRRLENNYHGFSYKFVANVIILLIIVSISWGILAIIGMNYVTAKEFIALNIIITLIVVFIIQFIRYHRVRYGLYVLQTIVISIITTCIFFSSMDYIENYIPATIKAVAINPISNNQNTKLKDQQSIDKIINIHQQLLASEDGNHEINITYYTNRTKIVRKYNVNEKVFNSVLDEIDDNLLKSWLNESYQLLKILDQNTELVVYDNNVTYLNEDIELFKSILKTKLNDFENNHTLIDQINYVPGYNNVDVIKNKTTKTFMYYSNDPIALTIKEINKIKAN
;
A
#
# COMPACT_ATOMS: atom_id res chain seq x y z
N MET A 1 -0.18 32.33 -39.26
CA MET A 1 -1.13 31.79 -38.26
C MET A 1 -1.87 30.56 -38.79
N LEU A 2 -2.70 30.70 -39.84
CA LEU A 2 -3.39 29.56 -40.46
C LEU A 2 -2.46 28.46 -40.98
N SER A 3 -1.31 28.77 -41.56
CA SER A 3 -0.38 27.77 -42.13
C SER A 3 0.30 26.87 -41.10
N LEU A 4 0.61 27.42 -39.91
CA LEU A 4 1.21 26.70 -38.78
C LEU A 4 0.19 25.79 -38.10
N PHE A 5 -0.96 26.35 -37.70
CA PHE A 5 -2.08 25.57 -37.18
C PHE A 5 -2.53 24.49 -38.18
N LYS A 6 -2.55 24.79 -39.48
CA LYS A 6 -2.89 23.82 -40.54
C LYS A 6 -1.87 22.68 -40.66
N ASN A 7 -0.58 22.94 -40.44
CA ASN A 7 0.44 21.88 -40.44
C ASN A 7 0.39 21.03 -39.17
N ASP A 8 0.20 21.64 -38.01
CA ASP A 8 0.09 20.91 -36.74
C ASP A 8 -1.22 20.08 -36.72
N LEU A 9 -2.34 20.63 -37.21
CA LEU A 9 -3.60 19.89 -37.41
C LEU A 9 -3.48 18.77 -38.44
N LYS A 10 -2.68 18.95 -39.51
CA LYS A 10 -2.44 17.90 -40.52
C LYS A 10 -1.65 16.74 -39.94
N GLN A 11 -0.66 16.99 -39.09
CA GLN A 11 0.07 15.94 -38.39
C GLN A 11 -0.80 15.27 -37.31
N LEU A 12 -1.57 16.06 -36.55
CA LEU A 12 -2.54 15.56 -35.58
C LEU A 12 -3.56 14.61 -36.24
N LYS A 13 -4.09 14.99 -37.42
CA LYS A 13 -4.98 14.15 -38.23
C LYS A 13 -4.36 12.80 -38.56
N ASN A 14 -3.11 12.78 -39.02
CA ASN A 14 -2.45 11.53 -39.38
C ASN A 14 -2.29 10.59 -38.17
N VAL A 15 -1.94 11.14 -37.01
CA VAL A 15 -1.78 10.37 -35.77
C VAL A 15 -3.12 9.82 -35.28
N ILE A 16 -4.19 10.61 -35.37
CA ILE A 16 -5.55 10.16 -35.03
C ILE A 16 -5.99 9.01 -35.94
N VAL A 17 -5.71 9.09 -37.25
CA VAL A 17 -6.03 8.01 -38.19
C VAL A 17 -5.31 6.72 -37.80
N ILE A 18 -4.02 6.81 -37.45
CA ILE A 18 -3.25 5.64 -37.00
C ILE A 18 -3.82 5.10 -35.68
N PHE A 19 -4.15 5.97 -34.71
CA PHE A 19 -4.74 5.56 -33.44
C PHE A 19 -6.05 4.80 -33.63
N ILE A 20 -6.98 5.37 -34.41
CA ILE A 20 -8.26 4.73 -34.74
C ILE A 20 -8.04 3.40 -35.47
N SER A 21 -7.06 3.34 -36.38
CA SER A 21 -6.72 2.10 -37.10
C SER A 21 -6.19 1.01 -36.14
N CYS A 22 -5.36 1.37 -35.15
CA CYS A 22 -4.89 0.44 -34.12
C CYS A 22 -6.05 -0.06 -33.24
N LEU A 23 -6.97 0.83 -32.85
CA LEU A 23 -8.16 0.43 -32.10
C LEU A 23 -9.06 -0.50 -32.91
N LEU A 24 -9.29 -0.20 -34.19
CA LEU A 24 -10.10 -1.02 -35.07
C LEU A 24 -9.46 -2.41 -35.32
N LEU A 25 -8.14 -2.46 -35.48
CA LEU A 25 -7.41 -3.72 -35.56
C LEU A 25 -7.55 -4.55 -34.26
N ASN A 26 -7.42 -3.90 -33.11
CA ASN A 26 -7.60 -4.56 -31.82
C ASN A 26 -9.04 -5.07 -31.63
N TYR A 27 -10.04 -4.31 -32.09
CA TYR A 27 -11.44 -4.73 -32.11
C TYR A 27 -11.64 -5.98 -32.96
N LEU A 28 -11.09 -6.01 -34.19
CA LEU A 28 -11.20 -7.16 -35.09
C LEU A 28 -10.54 -8.41 -34.49
N ILE A 29 -9.32 -8.28 -33.97
CA ILE A 29 -8.64 -9.36 -33.23
C ILE A 29 -9.50 -9.79 -32.04
N GLY A 30 -10.11 -8.82 -31.36
CA GLY A 30 -10.95 -9.05 -30.20
C GLY A 30 -12.22 -9.84 -30.47
N THR A 31 -12.82 -9.66 -31.65
CA THR A 31 -13.97 -10.46 -32.10
C THR A 31 -13.60 -11.87 -32.55
N MET A 32 -12.33 -12.11 -32.91
CA MET A 32 -11.84 -13.40 -33.42
C MET A 32 -11.11 -14.25 -32.36
N SER A 33 -10.69 -13.66 -31.24
CA SER A 33 -9.90 -14.30 -30.18
C SER A 33 -10.79 -14.87 -29.06
N PHE A 34 -10.37 -15.99 -28.47
CA PHE A 34 -11.01 -16.62 -27.31
C PHE A 34 -10.56 -16.04 -25.96
N ASP A 35 -9.41 -15.34 -25.90
CA ASP A 35 -8.87 -14.77 -24.67
C ASP A 35 -9.11 -13.26 -24.59
N LYS A 36 -10.07 -12.88 -23.73
CA LYS A 36 -10.48 -11.49 -23.48
C LYS A 36 -9.44 -10.67 -22.72
N ASP A 37 -8.52 -11.29 -21.99
CA ASP A 37 -7.53 -10.61 -21.17
C ASP A 37 -6.41 -10.02 -22.05
N ILE A 38 -5.95 -10.79 -23.05
CA ILE A 38 -4.93 -10.35 -24.01
C ILE A 38 -5.39 -9.10 -24.78
N ILE A 39 -6.66 -9.07 -25.19
CA ILE A 39 -7.26 -7.94 -25.94
C ILE A 39 -7.28 -6.66 -25.09
N ARG A 40 -7.64 -6.79 -23.80
CA ARG A 40 -7.63 -5.67 -22.85
C ARG A 40 -6.22 -5.13 -22.63
N VAL A 41 -5.23 -6.00 -22.48
CA VAL A 41 -3.82 -5.60 -22.34
C VAL A 41 -3.33 -4.88 -23.59
N MET A 42 -3.60 -5.40 -24.79
CA MET A 42 -3.23 -4.72 -26.04
C MET A 42 -3.92 -3.36 -26.19
N PHE A 43 -5.16 -3.24 -25.72
CA PHE A 43 -5.90 -1.99 -25.75
C PHE A 43 -5.27 -0.95 -24.81
N TYR A 44 -4.98 -1.32 -23.57
CA TYR A 44 -4.29 -0.44 -22.62
C TYR A 44 -2.91 -0.02 -23.12
N LEU A 45 -2.14 -0.94 -23.72
CA LEU A 45 -0.84 -0.63 -24.33
C LEU A 45 -0.99 0.40 -25.46
N THR A 46 -1.99 0.24 -26.33
CA THR A 46 -2.26 1.18 -27.42
C THR A 46 -2.57 2.56 -26.86
N VAL A 47 -3.51 2.66 -25.91
CA VAL A 47 -3.90 3.95 -25.33
C VAL A 47 -2.75 4.60 -24.56
N PHE A 48 -1.92 3.83 -23.86
CA PHE A 48 -0.71 4.32 -23.22
C PHE A 48 0.27 4.94 -24.22
N ILE A 49 0.62 4.22 -25.29
CA ILE A 49 1.57 4.70 -26.32
C ILE A 49 1.08 6.02 -26.94
N PHE A 50 -0.21 6.08 -27.31
CA PHE A 50 -0.77 7.28 -27.93
C PHE A 50 -0.92 8.45 -26.93
N SER A 51 -1.10 8.18 -25.63
CA SER A 51 -1.07 9.21 -24.58
C SER A 51 0.32 9.84 -24.43
N LEU A 52 1.39 9.12 -24.79
CA LEU A 52 2.76 9.66 -24.78
C LEU A 52 3.10 10.43 -26.06
N ILE A 53 2.72 9.89 -27.23
CA ILE A 53 3.10 10.44 -28.53
C ILE A 53 2.32 11.73 -28.84
N MET A 54 1.03 11.77 -28.51
CA MET A 54 0.14 12.82 -28.96
C MET A 54 0.48 14.23 -28.42
N PRO A 55 0.83 14.40 -27.13
CA PRO A 55 1.36 15.67 -26.62
C PRO A 55 2.61 16.16 -27.36
N MET A 56 3.52 15.25 -27.73
CA MET A 56 4.79 15.63 -28.38
C MET A 56 4.56 16.21 -29.78
N ILE A 57 3.55 15.71 -30.49
CA ILE A 57 3.17 16.18 -31.83
C ILE A 57 2.36 17.47 -31.74
N ASN A 58 1.41 17.52 -30.81
CA ASN A 58 0.58 18.71 -30.59
C ASN A 58 1.38 19.92 -30.06
N LEU A 59 2.49 19.66 -29.38
CA LEU A 59 3.42 20.68 -28.88
C LEU A 59 4.70 20.82 -29.71
N GLN A 60 4.72 20.36 -30.96
CA GLN A 60 5.93 20.38 -31.81
C GLN A 60 6.51 21.80 -31.96
N TYR A 61 5.67 22.84 -31.89
CA TYR A 61 6.10 24.24 -31.92
C TYR A 61 7.05 24.61 -30.77
N LEU A 62 6.98 23.94 -29.62
CA LEU A 62 7.87 24.17 -28.48
C LEU A 62 9.31 23.69 -28.73
N PHE A 63 9.51 22.83 -29.73
CA PHE A 63 10.80 22.22 -30.07
C PHE A 63 11.46 22.83 -31.32
N ASN A 64 10.78 23.73 -32.03
CA ASN A 64 11.27 24.35 -33.27
C ASN A 64 11.75 25.80 -33.03
N LEU A 65 13.07 26.00 -33.00
CA LEU A 65 13.74 27.31 -32.82
C LEU A 65 13.36 28.32 -33.92
N THR A 66 13.17 27.87 -35.16
CA THR A 66 12.89 28.74 -36.33
C THR A 66 11.47 29.32 -36.35
N LYS A 67 10.53 28.78 -35.56
CA LYS A 67 9.13 29.25 -35.47
C LYS A 67 8.89 30.22 -34.29
N GLN A 68 9.89 30.47 -33.44
CA GLN A 68 9.75 31.25 -32.20
C GLN A 68 9.45 32.75 -32.42
N THR A 69 9.94 33.34 -33.51
CA THR A 69 9.75 34.77 -33.80
C THR A 69 8.30 35.13 -34.14
N HIS A 70 7.50 34.16 -34.62
CA HIS A 70 6.09 34.37 -34.99
C HIS A 70 5.09 34.26 -33.83
N PHE A 71 5.48 33.69 -32.67
CA PHE A 71 4.59 33.50 -31.53
C PHE A 71 4.59 34.68 -30.55
N ASN A 72 5.66 35.48 -30.54
CA ASN A 72 5.73 36.68 -29.69
C ASN A 72 4.82 37.82 -30.17
N SER A 73 4.29 37.76 -31.40
CA SER A 73 3.40 38.77 -31.98
C SER A 73 1.91 38.41 -31.89
N LEU A 74 1.56 37.34 -31.18
CA LEU A 74 0.17 36.86 -31.08
C LEU A 74 -0.52 37.35 -29.78
N PRO A 75 -1.82 37.71 -29.83
CA PRO A 75 -2.57 38.27 -28.70
C PRO A 75 -3.02 37.24 -27.65
N ILE A 76 -2.60 35.97 -27.77
CA ILE A 76 -3.02 34.88 -26.87
C ILE A 76 -2.03 34.78 -25.71
N THR A 77 -2.53 34.79 -24.47
CA THR A 77 -1.68 34.55 -23.30
C THR A 77 -1.13 33.11 -23.32
N ARG A 78 0.10 32.90 -22.84
CA ARG A 78 0.75 31.56 -22.84
C ARG A 78 -0.12 30.47 -22.20
N ILE A 79 -0.89 30.82 -21.18
CA ILE A 79 -1.83 29.93 -20.48
C ILE A 79 -3.01 29.55 -21.37
N GLN A 80 -3.60 30.50 -22.12
CA GLN A 80 -4.68 30.19 -23.07
C GLN A 80 -4.18 29.27 -24.19
N GLY A 81 -2.96 29.48 -24.70
CA GLY A 81 -2.34 28.57 -25.66
C GLY A 81 -2.17 27.15 -25.10
N PHE A 82 -1.66 27.03 -23.87
CA PHE A 82 -1.58 25.74 -23.17
C PHE A 82 -2.95 25.06 -23.07
N ILE A 83 -3.99 25.75 -22.61
CA ILE A 83 -5.33 25.19 -22.44
C ILE A 83 -5.88 24.66 -23.78
N VAL A 84 -5.73 25.43 -24.86
CA VAL A 84 -6.23 25.05 -26.19
C VAL A 84 -5.52 23.80 -26.72
N HIS A 85 -4.19 23.75 -26.66
CA HIS A 85 -3.44 22.57 -27.10
C HIS A 85 -3.70 21.37 -26.19
N TYR A 86 -3.68 21.56 -24.88
CA TYR A 86 -3.95 20.49 -23.92
C TYR A 86 -5.32 19.84 -24.17
N LEU A 87 -6.41 20.63 -24.19
CA LEU A 87 -7.77 20.14 -24.41
C LEU A 87 -7.94 19.48 -25.78
N SER A 88 -7.36 20.06 -26.83
CA SER A 88 -7.45 19.53 -28.19
C SER A 88 -6.93 18.08 -28.27
N GLY A 89 -5.73 17.83 -27.74
CA GLY A 89 -5.17 16.47 -27.80
C GLY A 89 -5.81 15.48 -26.83
N VAL A 90 -6.30 15.94 -25.66
CA VAL A 90 -7.10 15.11 -24.75
C VAL A 90 -8.39 14.64 -25.44
N ILE A 91 -9.13 15.56 -26.06
CA ILE A 91 -10.38 15.24 -26.77
C ILE A 91 -10.14 14.23 -27.90
N CYS A 92 -9.03 14.39 -28.64
CA CYS A 92 -8.65 13.47 -29.72
C CYS A 92 -8.31 12.05 -29.24
N LEU A 93 -7.90 11.86 -27.99
CA LEU A 93 -7.64 10.55 -27.39
C LEU A 93 -8.89 9.95 -26.73
N ILE A 94 -9.66 10.78 -26.01
CA ILE A 94 -10.81 10.32 -25.23
C ILE A 94 -11.96 9.85 -26.12
N ILE A 95 -12.29 10.57 -27.19
CA ILE A 95 -13.45 10.23 -28.02
C ILE A 95 -13.31 8.82 -28.64
N PRO A 96 -12.20 8.49 -29.35
CA PRO A 96 -12.04 7.15 -29.91
C PRO A 96 -11.97 6.05 -28.85
N ALA A 97 -11.35 6.35 -27.70
CA ALA A 97 -11.24 5.43 -26.57
C ALA A 97 -12.61 5.07 -25.95
N ILE A 98 -13.47 6.06 -25.71
CA ILE A 98 -14.84 5.85 -25.20
C ILE A 98 -15.67 5.04 -26.21
N ILE A 99 -15.59 5.38 -27.50
CA ILE A 99 -16.31 4.64 -28.55
C ILE A 99 -15.88 3.18 -28.57
N TYR A 100 -14.58 2.90 -28.47
CA TYR A 100 -14.06 1.54 -28.39
C TYR A 100 -14.55 0.79 -27.14
N CYS A 101 -14.49 1.44 -25.95
CA CYS A 101 -15.01 0.86 -24.71
C CYS A 101 -16.49 0.51 -24.82
N TRP A 102 -17.29 1.37 -25.44
CA TRP A 102 -18.71 1.13 -25.67
C TRP A 102 -18.95 -0.08 -26.58
N LEU A 103 -18.20 -0.18 -27.70
CA LEU A 103 -18.28 -1.32 -28.63
C LEU A 103 -17.89 -2.66 -27.97
N MET A 104 -16.90 -2.65 -27.08
CA MET A 104 -16.40 -3.84 -26.39
C MET A 104 -17.05 -4.10 -25.01
N LYS A 105 -17.98 -3.24 -24.57
CA LYS A 105 -18.61 -3.26 -23.24
C LYS A 105 -17.59 -3.29 -22.09
N LEU A 106 -16.55 -2.45 -22.19
CA LEU A 106 -15.50 -2.31 -21.18
C LEU A 106 -15.75 -1.09 -20.28
N ASN A 107 -15.27 -1.15 -19.03
CA ASN A 107 -15.26 0.01 -18.16
C ASN A 107 -14.26 1.06 -18.70
N CYS A 108 -14.66 2.33 -18.70
CA CYS A 108 -13.85 3.43 -19.25
C CYS A 108 -13.10 4.22 -18.19
N LEU A 109 -13.39 4.03 -16.91
CA LEU A 109 -12.83 4.84 -15.82
C LEU A 109 -11.30 4.74 -15.77
N ASP A 110 -10.81 3.51 -15.71
CA ASP A 110 -9.38 3.17 -15.64
C ASP A 110 -8.60 3.76 -16.81
N LEU A 111 -9.23 3.74 -17.98
CA LEU A 111 -8.68 4.25 -19.22
C LEU A 111 -8.55 5.77 -19.23
N LEU A 112 -9.59 6.46 -18.75
CA LEU A 112 -9.57 7.92 -18.64
C LEU A 112 -8.45 8.34 -17.70
N ILE A 113 -8.31 7.66 -16.56
CA ILE A 113 -7.24 7.92 -15.60
C ILE A 113 -5.86 7.72 -16.26
N LEU A 114 -5.66 6.62 -17.00
CA LEU A 114 -4.42 6.35 -17.73
C LEU A 114 -4.08 7.48 -18.74
N ILE A 115 -5.05 7.90 -19.55
CA ILE A 115 -4.89 9.01 -20.50
C ILE A 115 -4.50 10.28 -19.74
N PHE A 116 -5.25 10.66 -18.71
CA PHE A 116 -5.01 11.90 -17.99
C PHE A 116 -3.67 11.94 -17.28
N VAL A 117 -3.21 10.84 -16.66
CA VAL A 117 -1.91 10.77 -15.98
C VAL A 117 -0.77 10.99 -16.97
N TYR A 118 -0.69 10.16 -18.01
CA TYR A 118 0.47 10.18 -18.92
C TYR A 118 0.43 11.35 -19.90
N TYR A 119 -0.76 11.73 -20.40
CA TYR A 119 -0.89 12.91 -21.26
C TYR A 119 -0.49 14.18 -20.50
N SER A 120 -0.92 14.34 -19.23
CA SER A 120 -0.52 15.50 -18.42
C SER A 120 0.97 15.51 -18.11
N LEU A 121 1.54 14.33 -17.85
CA LEU A 121 2.97 14.19 -17.56
C LEU A 121 3.82 14.62 -18.76
N VAL A 122 3.51 14.15 -19.97
CA VAL A 122 4.27 14.52 -21.16
C VAL A 122 4.09 15.99 -21.53
N ASN A 123 2.91 16.58 -21.27
CA ASN A 123 2.74 18.02 -21.41
C ASN A 123 3.67 18.77 -20.45
N LEU A 124 3.70 18.41 -19.16
CA LEU A 124 4.61 19.01 -18.18
C LEU A 124 6.06 18.93 -18.66
N THR A 125 6.54 17.75 -19.06
CA THR A 125 7.92 17.58 -19.51
C THR A 125 8.22 18.36 -20.79
N ALA A 126 7.27 18.44 -21.72
CA ALA A 126 7.41 19.23 -22.95
C ALA A 126 7.50 20.74 -22.66
N TYR A 127 6.77 21.25 -21.66
CA TYR A 127 6.90 22.64 -21.24
C TYR A 127 8.18 22.92 -20.47
N CYS A 128 8.75 21.92 -19.79
CA CYS A 128 10.05 21.97 -19.12
C CYS A 128 11.26 21.78 -20.06
N THR A 129 11.04 21.36 -21.30
CA THR A 129 12.12 21.02 -22.26
C THR A 129 12.01 21.81 -23.57
N THR A 130 13.13 21.87 -24.30
CA THR A 130 13.25 22.64 -25.54
C THR A 130 13.66 21.79 -26.74
N SER A 131 14.02 20.52 -26.53
CA SER A 131 14.26 19.57 -27.60
C SER A 131 13.49 18.28 -27.38
N PHE A 132 13.10 17.65 -28.48
CA PHE A 132 12.43 16.36 -28.47
C PHE A 132 13.22 15.29 -27.70
N ILE A 133 14.55 15.26 -27.88
CA ILE A 133 15.45 14.30 -27.22
C ILE A 133 15.48 14.54 -25.70
N THR A 134 15.57 15.80 -25.24
CA THR A 134 15.58 16.10 -23.80
C THR A 134 14.23 15.81 -23.15
N ASN A 135 13.12 15.97 -23.88
CA ASN A 135 11.80 15.56 -23.43
C ASN A 135 11.73 14.04 -23.20
N ILE A 136 12.25 13.25 -24.16
CA ILE A 136 12.29 11.78 -24.03
C ILE A 136 13.17 11.36 -22.84
N ILE A 137 14.36 11.93 -22.70
CA ILE A 137 15.26 11.60 -21.58
C ILE A 137 14.62 11.96 -20.24
N LEU A 138 13.97 13.13 -20.14
CA LEU A 138 13.30 13.55 -18.92
C LEU A 138 12.09 12.67 -18.59
N LEU A 139 11.32 12.28 -19.60
CA LEU A 139 10.19 11.38 -19.44
C LEU A 139 10.64 9.99 -18.97
N LEU A 140 11.67 9.43 -19.59
CA LEU A 140 12.29 8.17 -19.16
C LEU A 140 12.83 8.27 -17.74
N ALA A 141 13.48 9.37 -17.39
CA ALA A 141 13.98 9.61 -16.04
C ALA A 141 12.82 9.65 -15.02
N ILE A 142 11.75 10.39 -15.27
CA ILE A 142 10.61 10.47 -14.34
C ILE A 142 9.92 9.11 -14.16
N ILE A 143 9.87 8.27 -15.20
CA ILE A 143 9.29 6.93 -15.13
C ILE A 143 10.23 5.95 -14.39
N LEU A 144 11.54 6.01 -14.65
CA LEU A 144 12.52 5.06 -14.13
C LEU A 144 12.99 5.38 -12.71
N ILE A 145 13.09 6.65 -12.34
CA ILE A 145 13.62 7.11 -11.06
C ILE A 145 12.84 6.57 -9.86
N PRO A 146 11.49 6.58 -9.84
CA PRO A 146 10.72 5.99 -8.74
C PRO A 146 11.01 4.49 -8.57
N ILE A 147 11.26 3.75 -9.66
CA ILE A 147 11.65 2.33 -9.63
C ILE A 147 13.03 2.17 -9.00
N VAL A 148 14.01 2.96 -9.45
CA VAL A 148 15.38 2.90 -8.93
C VAL A 148 15.42 3.28 -7.45
N LEU A 149 14.68 4.33 -7.06
CA LEU A 149 14.50 4.68 -5.66
C LEU A 149 13.92 3.52 -4.86
N TYR A 150 12.84 2.92 -5.35
CA TYR A 150 12.23 1.79 -4.67
C TYR A 150 13.20 0.63 -4.50
N LEU A 151 13.91 0.22 -5.56
CA LEU A 151 14.90 -0.85 -5.49
C LEU A 151 16.05 -0.53 -4.53
N SER A 152 16.49 0.74 -4.50
CA SER A 152 17.52 1.18 -3.55
C SER A 152 17.03 1.17 -2.10
N LEU A 153 15.78 1.58 -1.86
CA LEU A 153 15.15 1.57 -0.54
C LEU A 153 14.89 0.14 -0.08
N PHE A 154 14.42 -0.72 -0.99
CA PHE A 154 14.28 -2.15 -0.77
C PHE A 154 15.60 -2.78 -0.31
N GLY A 155 16.68 -2.55 -1.05
CA GLY A 155 18.01 -3.05 -0.69
C GLY A 155 18.46 -2.61 0.70
N ILE A 156 18.18 -1.36 1.09
CA ILE A 156 18.46 -0.86 2.44
C ILE A 156 17.60 -1.60 3.47
N PHE A 157 16.28 -1.68 3.29
CA PHE A 157 15.39 -2.35 4.24
C PHE A 157 15.70 -3.85 4.40
N THR A 158 16.01 -4.57 3.33
CA THR A 158 16.39 -5.99 3.40
C THR A 158 17.69 -6.23 4.15
N THR A 159 18.59 -5.24 4.17
CA THR A 159 19.88 -5.35 4.87
C THR A 159 19.72 -5.16 6.39
N TYR A 160 18.72 -4.40 6.83
CA TYR A 160 18.52 -4.06 8.24
C TYR A 160 17.38 -4.83 8.94
N ILE A 161 16.41 -5.35 8.19
CA ILE A 161 15.32 -6.17 8.72
C ILE A 161 15.60 -7.65 8.42
N ARG A 162 16.08 -8.40 9.42
CA ARG A 162 16.15 -9.87 9.33
C ARG A 162 14.73 -10.42 9.17
N GLY A 163 14.46 -11.09 8.05
CA GLY A 163 13.23 -11.87 7.87
C GLY A 163 12.12 -11.21 7.04
N VAL A 164 12.40 -10.15 6.28
CA VAL A 164 11.50 -9.79 5.18
C VAL A 164 11.71 -10.81 4.06
N VAL A 165 10.90 -11.86 4.05
CA VAL A 165 10.63 -12.61 2.83
C VAL A 165 9.72 -11.73 1.99
N PHE A 166 10.32 -10.90 1.14
CA PHE A 166 9.63 -10.39 -0.04
C PHE A 166 10.12 -11.21 -1.22
N ASP A 167 9.20 -11.92 -1.87
CA ASP A 167 9.34 -12.34 -3.26
C ASP A 167 9.29 -11.09 -4.15
N GLY A 168 10.37 -10.32 -4.17
CA GLY A 168 10.57 -9.19 -5.08
C GLY A 168 9.64 -7.98 -4.89
N LEU A 169 9.64 -7.10 -5.89
CA LEU A 169 8.76 -5.92 -5.98
C LEU A 169 7.30 -6.39 -5.82
N SER A 170 6.67 -6.10 -4.68
CA SER A 170 5.24 -6.37 -4.53
C SER A 170 4.47 -5.72 -5.67
N LEU A 171 3.57 -6.47 -6.33
CA LEU A 171 2.78 -5.93 -7.43
C LEU A 171 2.03 -4.66 -7.00
N ASN A 172 1.59 -4.57 -5.74
CA ASN A 172 0.92 -3.40 -5.20
C ASN A 172 1.78 -2.13 -5.21
N ILE A 173 3.07 -2.20 -4.86
CA ILE A 173 3.95 -1.03 -4.99
C ILE A 173 4.25 -0.72 -6.46
N ILE A 174 4.42 -1.74 -7.31
CA ILE A 174 4.56 -1.51 -8.76
C ILE A 174 3.34 -0.76 -9.31
N LYS A 175 2.12 -1.11 -8.88
CA LYS A 175 0.87 -0.45 -9.30
C LYS A 175 0.90 1.06 -9.04
N TYR A 176 1.43 1.48 -7.89
CA TYR A 176 1.51 2.90 -7.55
C TYR A 176 2.67 3.63 -8.23
N LEU A 177 3.83 2.97 -8.37
CA LEU A 177 5.03 3.58 -8.98
C LEU A 177 4.92 3.68 -10.50
N LEU A 178 4.36 2.65 -11.15
CA LEU A 178 4.02 2.64 -12.57
C LEU A 178 2.52 2.39 -12.73
N PRO A 179 1.71 3.47 -12.76
CA PRO A 179 0.27 3.37 -12.97
C PRO A 179 -0.08 2.45 -14.15
N PHE A 180 0.64 2.54 -15.27
CA PHE A 180 0.45 1.67 -16.43
C PHE A 180 0.60 0.17 -16.14
N ILE A 181 1.61 -0.25 -15.36
CA ILE A 181 1.77 -1.66 -14.99
C ILE A 181 0.63 -2.07 -14.06
N GLY A 182 0.18 -1.17 -13.17
CA GLY A 182 -0.96 -1.46 -12.31
C GLY A 182 -2.26 -1.69 -13.07
N PHE A 183 -2.54 -0.88 -14.09
CA PHE A 183 -3.67 -1.09 -14.99
C PHE A 183 -3.61 -2.42 -15.76
N ILE A 184 -2.42 -2.94 -16.07
CA ILE A 184 -2.24 -4.26 -16.70
C ILE A 184 -2.49 -5.38 -15.69
N ILE A 185 -2.07 -5.20 -14.44
CA ILE A 185 -2.26 -6.19 -13.37
C ILE A 185 -3.74 -6.31 -13.00
N ASP A 186 -4.45 -5.19 -12.90
CA ASP A 186 -5.86 -5.14 -12.47
C ASP A 186 -6.87 -5.32 -13.61
N VAL A 187 -6.46 -5.90 -14.75
CA VAL A 187 -7.32 -6.19 -15.91
C VAL A 187 -8.61 -6.97 -15.54
N LYS A 188 -8.61 -7.67 -14.41
CA LYS A 188 -9.74 -8.46 -13.88
C LYS A 188 -10.53 -7.80 -12.75
N ASN A 189 -9.95 -6.85 -12.03
CA ASN A 189 -10.51 -6.29 -10.80
C ASN A 189 -10.96 -4.84 -11.00
N VAL A 190 -12.04 -4.44 -10.33
CA VAL A 190 -12.47 -3.04 -10.33
C VAL A 190 -11.49 -2.25 -9.46
N ILE A 191 -10.90 -1.18 -10.01
CA ILE A 191 -10.00 -0.31 -9.26
C ILE A 191 -10.73 0.23 -8.03
N GLU A 192 -10.12 0.06 -6.86
CA GLU A 192 -10.69 0.55 -5.62
C GLU A 192 -10.78 2.08 -5.60
N LEU A 193 -11.79 2.61 -4.91
CA LEU A 193 -11.99 4.06 -4.78
C LEU A 193 -10.73 4.77 -4.24
N LYS A 194 -9.99 4.11 -3.34
CA LYS A 194 -8.73 4.59 -2.77
C LYS A 194 -7.69 4.85 -3.86
N ASP A 195 -7.54 3.95 -4.82
CA ASP A 195 -6.56 4.05 -5.91
C ASP A 195 -6.95 5.15 -6.90
N VAL A 196 -8.25 5.27 -7.20
CA VAL A 196 -8.78 6.35 -8.05
C VAL A 196 -8.46 7.72 -7.45
N LEU A 197 -8.64 7.89 -6.13
CA LEU A 197 -8.32 9.14 -5.43
C LEU A 197 -6.82 9.48 -5.49
N VAL A 198 -5.96 8.46 -5.36
CA VAL A 198 -4.50 8.63 -5.48
C VAL A 198 -4.14 9.12 -6.88
N TYR A 199 -4.66 8.49 -7.94
CA TYR A 199 -4.37 8.89 -9.31
C TYR A 199 -4.92 10.29 -9.66
N LEU A 200 -6.10 10.66 -9.15
CA LEU A 200 -6.61 12.03 -9.28
C LEU A 200 -5.69 13.06 -8.62
N GLY A 201 -5.13 12.73 -7.45
CA GLY A 201 -4.12 13.55 -6.77
C GLY A 201 -2.88 13.78 -7.65
N TYR A 202 -2.35 12.72 -8.27
CA TYR A 202 -1.22 12.83 -9.22
C TYR A 202 -1.54 13.76 -10.39
N ILE A 203 -2.71 13.58 -11.02
CA ILE A 203 -3.15 14.38 -12.17
C ILE A 203 -3.20 15.87 -11.80
N LEU A 204 -3.79 16.21 -10.64
CA LEU A 204 -3.90 17.60 -10.18
C LEU A 204 -2.53 18.24 -9.93
N ILE A 205 -1.61 17.52 -9.29
CA ILE A 205 -0.25 18.01 -9.03
C ILE A 205 0.50 18.25 -10.35
N ILE A 206 0.44 17.30 -11.28
CA ILE A 206 1.11 17.41 -12.59
C ILE A 206 0.55 18.60 -13.38
N LEU A 207 -0.78 18.79 -13.38
CA LEU A 207 -1.41 19.91 -14.06
C LEU A 207 -1.02 21.25 -13.45
N PHE A 208 -1.02 21.36 -12.13
CA PHE A 208 -0.56 22.56 -11.43
C PHE A 208 0.88 22.92 -11.79
N LEU A 209 1.78 21.92 -11.80
CA LEU A 209 3.17 22.09 -12.19
C LEU A 209 3.29 22.48 -13.67
N ALA A 210 2.47 21.92 -14.56
CA ALA A 210 2.49 22.22 -15.99
C ALA A 210 2.08 23.68 -16.25
N VAL A 211 1.03 24.15 -15.57
CA VAL A 211 0.59 25.55 -15.63
C VAL A 211 1.67 26.49 -15.09
N CYS A 212 2.32 26.12 -13.97
CA CYS A 212 3.45 26.88 -13.44
C CYS A 212 4.61 26.94 -14.44
N ALA A 213 5.03 25.80 -14.99
CA ALA A 213 6.10 25.72 -15.98
C ALA A 213 5.79 26.59 -17.22
N CYS A 214 4.54 26.53 -17.70
CA CYS A 214 4.05 27.36 -18.80
C CYS A 214 4.17 28.86 -18.49
N LYS A 215 3.75 29.29 -17.30
CA LYS A 215 3.81 30.69 -16.85
C LYS A 215 5.25 31.20 -16.76
N TYR A 216 6.17 30.38 -16.25
CA TYR A 216 7.55 30.79 -15.93
C TYR A 216 8.59 30.53 -17.03
N ARG A 217 8.24 29.84 -18.13
CA ARG A 217 9.16 29.61 -19.27
C ARG A 217 9.67 30.95 -19.85
N ARG A 218 10.93 31.31 -19.57
CA ARG A 218 11.61 32.53 -20.11
C ARG A 218 12.34 32.21 -21.42
N LEU A 219 12.25 33.08 -22.42
CA LEU A 219 12.84 32.88 -23.76
C LEU A 219 14.39 33.03 -23.83
N GLU A 220 15.13 32.82 -22.73
CA GLU A 220 16.59 33.10 -22.70
C GLU A 220 17.43 31.90 -23.14
N ASN A 221 18.36 32.14 -24.09
CA ASN A 221 19.26 31.18 -24.76
C ASN A 221 20.24 30.36 -23.87
N ASN A 222 20.11 30.34 -22.55
CA ASN A 222 21.02 29.62 -21.64
C ASN A 222 20.36 28.38 -21.01
N TYR A 223 19.86 27.47 -21.84
CA TYR A 223 18.98 26.37 -21.43
C TYR A 223 19.67 25.07 -20.96
N HIS A 224 20.91 24.79 -21.38
CA HIS A 224 21.67 23.67 -20.81
C HIS A 224 21.75 23.79 -19.27
N GLY A 225 21.92 25.02 -18.77
CA GLY A 225 21.94 25.29 -17.34
C GLY A 225 20.62 24.96 -16.61
N PHE A 226 19.45 25.08 -17.25
CA PHE A 226 18.16 24.78 -16.60
C PHE A 226 17.90 23.27 -16.52
N SER A 227 18.10 22.54 -17.61
CA SER A 227 17.97 21.07 -17.62
C SER A 227 19.01 20.40 -16.73
N TYR A 228 20.27 20.87 -16.72
CA TYR A 228 21.27 20.37 -15.76
C TYR A 228 20.92 20.75 -14.33
N LYS A 229 20.39 21.96 -14.07
CA LYS A 229 19.91 22.33 -12.71
C LYS A 229 18.71 21.49 -12.29
N PHE A 230 17.80 21.16 -13.20
CA PHE A 230 16.65 20.32 -12.93
C PHE A 230 17.08 18.89 -12.63
N VAL A 231 17.90 18.28 -13.50
CA VAL A 231 18.45 16.93 -13.29
C VAL A 231 19.29 16.88 -12.02
N ALA A 232 20.13 17.89 -11.75
CA ALA A 232 20.86 17.99 -10.50
C ALA A 232 19.93 18.11 -9.28
N ASN A 233 18.85 18.89 -9.38
CA ASN A 233 17.86 18.98 -8.31
C ASN A 233 17.08 17.68 -8.11
N VAL A 234 16.81 16.93 -9.17
CA VAL A 234 16.24 15.58 -9.10
C VAL A 234 17.22 14.64 -8.42
N ILE A 235 18.47 14.54 -8.87
CA ILE A 235 19.51 13.72 -8.22
C ILE A 235 19.64 14.08 -6.74
N ILE A 236 19.62 15.36 -6.41
CA ILE A 236 19.67 15.82 -5.01
C ILE A 236 18.43 15.41 -4.23
N LEU A 237 17.25 15.49 -4.82
CA LEU A 237 16.03 14.97 -4.21
C LEU A 237 16.17 13.46 -3.92
N LEU A 238 16.77 12.69 -4.85
CA LEU A 238 17.03 11.26 -4.65
C LEU A 238 17.99 11.03 -3.49
N ILE A 239 19.11 11.75 -3.45
CA ILE A 239 20.08 11.67 -2.36
C ILE A 239 19.41 12.02 -1.03
N ILE A 240 18.59 13.08 -0.98
CA ILE A 240 17.85 13.47 0.21
C ILE A 240 16.92 12.35 0.67
N VAL A 241 16.08 11.82 -0.22
CA VAL A 241 15.11 10.76 0.12
C VAL A 241 15.84 9.50 0.59
N SER A 242 16.86 9.04 -0.15
CA SER A 242 17.63 7.84 0.17
C SER A 242 18.39 7.96 1.50
N ILE A 243 19.06 9.09 1.77
CA ILE A 243 19.76 9.30 3.04
C ILE A 243 18.76 9.43 4.20
N SER A 244 17.64 10.13 4.00
CA SER A 244 16.62 10.30 5.03
C SER A 244 16.04 8.95 5.44
N TRP A 245 15.70 8.11 4.45
CA TRP A 245 15.16 6.78 4.69
C TRP A 245 16.21 5.81 5.22
N GLY A 246 17.48 5.92 4.81
CA GLY A 246 18.58 5.14 5.38
C GLY A 246 18.79 5.45 6.86
N ILE A 247 18.79 6.72 7.24
CA ILE A 247 18.86 7.15 8.65
C ILE A 247 17.62 6.69 9.41
N LEU A 248 16.44 6.80 8.81
CA LEU A 248 15.18 6.34 9.39
C LEU A 248 15.14 4.81 9.57
N ALA A 249 15.76 4.03 8.68
CA ALA A 249 15.91 2.59 8.85
C ALA A 249 16.86 2.26 10.02
N ILE A 250 17.94 3.03 10.20
CA ILE A 250 18.88 2.85 11.32
C ILE A 250 18.23 3.23 12.67
N ILE A 251 17.46 4.32 12.72
CA ILE A 251 16.89 4.88 13.96
C ILE A 251 15.49 4.29 14.27
N GLY A 252 14.65 4.16 13.26
CA GLY A 252 13.21 3.89 13.36
C GLY A 252 12.84 2.45 13.70
N MET A 253 13.76 1.48 13.59
CA MET A 253 13.47 0.08 13.96
C MET A 253 13.24 -0.14 15.47
N ASN A 254 13.38 0.90 16.29
CA ASN A 254 13.22 0.84 17.74
C ASN A 254 11.99 1.61 18.29
N TYR A 255 11.20 2.30 17.45
CA TYR A 255 10.09 3.16 17.89
C TYR A 255 8.75 2.79 17.25
N VAL A 256 7.66 3.17 17.94
CA VAL A 256 6.39 2.44 18.03
C VAL A 256 5.27 3.29 17.44
N THR A 257 4.34 2.67 16.70
CA THR A 257 3.18 3.31 16.03
C THR A 257 3.49 4.18 14.81
N ALA A 258 2.56 4.20 13.85
CA ALA A 258 2.64 5.00 12.63
C ALA A 258 2.85 6.50 12.90
N LYS A 259 2.31 7.03 14.02
CA LYS A 259 2.44 8.44 14.39
C LYS A 259 3.88 8.83 14.73
N GLU A 260 4.59 8.01 15.50
CA GLU A 260 5.99 8.27 15.85
C GLU A 260 6.89 8.15 14.63
N PHE A 261 6.61 7.19 13.75
CA PHE A 261 7.33 7.03 12.50
C PHE A 261 7.18 8.27 11.60
N ILE A 262 5.95 8.77 11.41
CA ILE A 262 5.69 9.96 10.59
C ILE A 262 6.45 11.17 11.16
N ALA A 263 6.38 11.39 12.47
CA ALA A 263 7.11 12.48 13.13
C ALA A 263 8.63 12.36 12.92
N LEU A 264 9.18 11.15 13.09
CA LEU A 264 10.60 10.88 12.91
C LEU A 264 11.05 11.06 11.45
N ASN A 265 10.22 10.63 10.48
CA ASN A 265 10.48 10.79 9.05
C ASN A 265 10.54 12.28 8.66
N ILE A 266 9.59 13.08 9.17
CA ILE A 266 9.57 14.54 8.96
C ILE A 266 10.87 15.17 9.52
N ILE A 267 11.26 14.82 10.75
CA ILE A 267 12.46 15.36 11.42
C ILE A 267 13.74 14.97 10.67
N ILE A 268 13.90 13.70 10.29
CA ILE A 268 15.09 13.22 9.60
C ILE A 268 15.18 13.84 8.20
N THR A 269 14.06 13.91 7.48
CA THR A 269 14.01 14.56 6.16
C THR A 269 14.40 16.04 6.26
N LEU A 270 13.94 16.76 7.30
CA LEU A 270 14.36 18.13 7.60
C LEU A 270 15.88 18.27 7.78
N ILE A 271 16.48 17.39 8.57
CA ILE A 271 17.92 17.40 8.85
C ILE A 271 18.73 17.13 7.57
N VAL A 272 18.33 16.13 6.79
CA VAL A 272 19.05 15.73 5.57
C VAL A 272 18.95 16.80 4.48
N VAL A 273 17.75 17.39 4.28
CA VAL A 273 17.58 18.52 3.37
C VAL A 273 18.49 19.67 3.79
N PHE A 274 18.56 19.98 5.09
CA PHE A 274 19.39 21.05 5.62
C PHE A 274 20.88 20.80 5.36
N ILE A 275 21.39 19.60 5.66
CA ILE A 275 22.81 19.24 5.46
C ILE A 275 23.21 19.34 3.98
N ILE A 276 22.41 18.75 3.07
CA ILE A 276 22.73 18.71 1.64
C ILE A 276 22.68 20.11 1.02
N GLN A 277 21.72 20.95 1.43
CA GLN A 277 21.62 22.34 0.97
C GLN A 277 22.77 23.19 1.53
N PHE A 278 23.19 22.96 2.78
CA PHE A 278 24.31 23.65 3.41
C PHE A 278 25.62 23.39 2.67
N ILE A 279 25.89 22.12 2.34
CA ILE A 279 27.06 21.70 1.53
C ILE A 279 27.06 22.40 0.16
N ARG A 280 25.88 22.53 -0.47
CA ARG A 280 25.78 23.01 -1.86
C ARG A 280 25.89 24.52 -2.00
N TYR A 281 25.27 25.29 -1.11
CA TYR A 281 25.10 26.73 -1.32
C TYR A 281 25.92 27.60 -0.38
N HIS A 282 26.53 27.03 0.68
CA HIS A 282 27.28 27.75 1.71
C HIS A 282 26.54 28.94 2.37
N ARG A 283 25.27 29.22 2.01
CA ARG A 283 24.38 30.26 2.52
C ARG A 283 22.93 29.76 2.49
N VAL A 284 22.23 29.96 3.60
CA VAL A 284 20.89 29.42 3.86
C VAL A 284 19.83 30.55 3.66
N ARG A 285 19.08 30.54 2.55
CA ARG A 285 17.80 31.27 2.35
C ARG A 285 16.56 30.54 2.90
N TYR A 286 16.28 30.71 4.20
CA TYR A 286 15.26 30.00 5.00
C TYR A 286 13.86 29.80 4.36
N GLY A 287 13.28 30.80 3.68
CA GLY A 287 11.89 30.73 3.21
C GLY A 287 11.62 29.71 2.09
N LEU A 288 12.55 29.53 1.14
CA LEU A 288 12.41 28.52 0.08
C LEU A 288 12.66 27.09 0.60
N TYR A 289 13.38 26.95 1.72
CA TYR A 289 13.67 25.65 2.32
C TYR A 289 12.49 25.08 3.06
N VAL A 290 11.77 25.90 3.83
CA VAL A 290 10.57 25.44 4.54
C VAL A 290 9.57 24.87 3.54
N LEU A 291 9.36 25.55 2.41
CA LEU A 291 8.46 25.08 1.35
C LEU A 291 8.95 23.79 0.69
N GLN A 292 10.23 23.71 0.29
CA GLN A 292 10.79 22.50 -0.32
C GLN A 292 10.75 21.31 0.62
N THR A 293 11.09 21.51 1.90
CA THR A 293 11.08 20.45 2.90
C THR A 293 9.66 20.01 3.23
N ILE A 294 8.69 20.93 3.33
CA ILE A 294 7.27 20.57 3.50
C ILE A 294 6.80 19.71 2.32
N VAL A 295 7.12 20.11 1.08
CA VAL A 295 6.73 19.34 -0.11
C VAL A 295 7.38 17.95 -0.14
N ILE A 296 8.68 17.86 0.12
CA ILE A 296 9.40 16.57 0.16
C ILE A 296 8.85 15.69 1.28
N SER A 297 8.59 16.28 2.45
CA SER A 297 8.04 15.57 3.59
C SER A 297 6.61 15.09 3.36
N ILE A 298 5.78 15.85 2.65
CA ILE A 298 4.44 15.42 2.23
C ILE A 298 4.56 14.26 1.25
N ILE A 299 5.43 14.34 0.25
CA ILE A 299 5.65 13.27 -0.73
C ILE A 299 6.13 11.98 -0.03
N THR A 300 7.12 12.07 0.85
CA THR A 300 7.62 10.89 1.58
C THR A 300 6.60 10.33 2.55
N THR A 301 5.75 11.18 3.16
CA THR A 301 4.65 10.73 4.03
C THR A 301 3.51 10.10 3.23
N CYS A 302 3.17 10.61 2.04
CA CYS A 302 2.19 10.00 1.15
C CYS A 302 2.65 8.62 0.66
N ILE A 303 3.91 8.51 0.19
CA ILE A 303 4.52 7.23 -0.19
C ILE A 303 4.51 6.27 1.01
N PHE A 304 4.79 6.79 2.21
CA PHE A 304 4.75 6.01 3.44
C PHE A 304 3.36 5.48 3.78
N PHE A 305 2.32 6.31 3.68
CA PHE A 305 0.92 5.89 3.89
C PHE A 305 0.48 4.84 2.86
N SER A 306 0.91 4.96 1.61
CA SER A 306 0.71 3.93 0.59
C SER A 306 1.44 2.62 0.94
N SER A 307 2.49 2.70 1.76
CA SER A 307 3.24 1.54 2.26
C SER A 307 2.90 1.15 3.72
N MET A 308 1.80 1.65 4.30
CA MET A 308 1.49 1.43 5.72
C MET A 308 1.24 -0.05 6.03
N ASP A 309 0.60 -0.77 5.12
CA ASP A 309 0.38 -2.22 5.20
C ASP A 309 1.71 -3.00 5.31
N TYR A 310 2.82 -2.45 4.80
CA TYR A 310 4.15 -3.08 4.84
C TYR A 310 4.80 -3.00 6.23
N ILE A 311 4.43 -2.01 7.05
CA ILE A 311 4.95 -1.82 8.41
C ILE A 311 4.02 -2.46 9.43
N GLU A 312 2.75 -2.57 9.09
CA GLU A 312 1.82 -3.36 9.89
C GLU A 312 2.15 -4.86 9.84
N ASN A 313 2.93 -5.32 8.85
CA ASN A 313 3.18 -6.74 8.59
C ASN A 313 4.64 -7.22 8.77
N TYR A 314 5.54 -6.41 9.35
CA TYR A 314 6.93 -6.85 9.56
C TYR A 314 7.10 -7.82 10.76
N ILE A 315 8.08 -8.72 10.64
CA ILE A 315 8.59 -9.60 11.71
C ILE A 315 9.77 -8.91 12.41
N PRO A 316 9.74 -8.72 13.75
CA PRO A 316 10.84 -8.06 14.46
C PRO A 316 12.15 -8.85 14.40
N ALA A 317 13.29 -8.17 14.23
CA ALA A 317 14.59 -8.83 14.17
C ALA A 317 15.07 -9.40 15.53
N THR A 318 14.59 -8.85 16.65
CA THR A 318 14.91 -9.34 18.00
C THR A 318 13.66 -9.75 18.74
N ILE A 319 13.42 -11.06 18.82
CA ILE A 319 12.25 -11.65 19.44
C ILE A 319 12.69 -12.32 20.74
N LYS A 320 12.06 -11.94 21.85
CA LYS A 320 12.26 -12.57 23.17
C LYS A 320 11.18 -13.58 23.50
N ALA A 321 9.97 -13.34 22.99
CA ALA A 321 8.85 -14.25 23.12
C ALA A 321 7.82 -13.98 22.03
N VAL A 322 6.97 -14.97 21.80
CA VAL A 322 5.87 -14.95 20.85
C VAL A 322 4.59 -15.47 21.49
N ALA A 323 3.45 -15.14 20.88
CA ALA A 323 2.16 -15.74 21.17
C ALA A 323 1.32 -15.75 19.88
N ILE A 324 0.50 -16.78 19.72
CA ILE A 324 -0.49 -16.93 18.64
C ILE A 324 -1.83 -17.33 19.24
N ASN A 325 -2.89 -16.60 18.89
CA ASN A 325 -4.23 -16.83 19.43
C ASN A 325 -5.29 -16.58 18.35
N PRO A 326 -6.43 -17.29 18.38
CA PRO A 326 -7.59 -17.01 17.53
C PRO A 326 -8.48 -15.87 18.07
N ILE A 327 -8.11 -15.26 19.21
CA ILE A 327 -8.82 -14.14 19.85
C ILE A 327 -7.82 -13.08 20.35
N SER A 328 -8.14 -11.82 20.13
CA SER A 328 -7.29 -10.68 20.49
C SER A 328 -7.30 -10.40 21.99
N ASN A 329 -6.23 -10.76 22.69
CA ASN A 329 -6.16 -10.64 24.15
C ASN A 329 -5.08 -9.68 24.66
N ASN A 330 -5.36 -9.10 25.82
CA ASN A 330 -4.42 -8.21 26.50
C ASN A 330 -3.27 -8.98 27.16
N GLN A 331 -3.54 -10.17 27.70
CA GLN A 331 -2.57 -11.03 28.39
C GLN A 331 -2.44 -12.34 27.64
N ASN A 332 -1.26 -12.60 27.05
CA ASN A 332 -0.98 -13.84 26.31
C ASN A 332 0.06 -14.69 27.03
N THR A 333 -0.07 -16.01 26.91
CA THR A 333 0.98 -16.97 27.24
C THR A 333 2.19 -16.70 26.36
N LYS A 334 3.33 -16.39 26.99
CA LYS A 334 4.57 -16.04 26.29
C LYS A 334 5.41 -17.28 26.04
N LEU A 335 5.55 -17.67 24.78
CA LEU A 335 6.45 -18.73 24.35
C LEU A 335 7.84 -18.13 24.10
N LYS A 336 8.88 -18.70 24.71
CA LYS A 336 10.24 -18.13 24.74
C LYS A 336 11.27 -19.01 24.05
N ASP A 337 10.93 -20.26 23.79
CA ASP A 337 11.79 -21.22 23.13
C ASP A 337 11.96 -20.87 21.65
N GLN A 338 13.16 -21.09 21.13
CA GLN A 338 13.52 -20.71 19.76
C GLN A 338 12.67 -21.47 18.72
N GLN A 339 12.31 -22.73 19.00
CA GLN A 339 11.51 -23.55 18.10
C GLN A 339 10.11 -22.96 17.89
N SER A 340 9.42 -22.54 18.95
CA SER A 340 8.12 -21.86 18.85
C SER A 340 8.23 -20.50 18.15
N ILE A 341 9.32 -19.77 18.39
CA ILE A 341 9.59 -18.49 17.69
C ILE A 341 9.71 -18.75 16.18
N ASP A 342 10.53 -19.71 15.77
CA ASP A 342 10.76 -20.02 14.35
C ASP A 342 9.48 -20.54 13.68
N LYS A 343 8.68 -21.37 14.38
CA LYS A 343 7.36 -21.79 13.89
C LYS A 343 6.40 -20.62 13.68
N ILE A 344 6.27 -19.73 14.66
CA ILE A 344 5.38 -18.56 14.52
C ILE A 344 5.88 -17.62 13.41
N ILE A 345 7.18 -17.53 13.18
CA ILE A 345 7.73 -16.80 12.02
C ILE A 345 7.26 -17.44 10.71
N ASN A 346 7.29 -18.76 10.59
CA ASN A 346 6.81 -19.48 9.40
C ASN A 346 5.29 -19.32 9.21
N ILE A 347 4.50 -19.50 10.26
CA ILE A 347 3.04 -19.27 10.24
C ILE A 347 2.75 -17.83 9.78
N HIS A 348 3.44 -16.84 10.35
CA HIS A 348 3.26 -15.45 9.95
C HIS A 348 3.56 -15.25 8.46
N GLN A 349 4.62 -15.87 7.92
CA GLN A 349 4.90 -15.80 6.47
C GLN A 349 3.76 -16.37 5.62
N GLN A 350 3.10 -17.45 6.06
CA GLN A 350 1.92 -17.98 5.37
C GLN A 350 0.74 -17.01 5.42
N LEU A 351 0.51 -16.37 6.57
CA LEU A 351 -0.55 -15.37 6.74
C LEU A 351 -0.35 -14.15 5.85
N LEU A 352 0.89 -13.72 5.61
CA LEU A 352 1.20 -12.60 4.71
C LEU A 352 0.79 -12.85 3.26
N ALA A 353 0.70 -14.12 2.84
CA ALA A 353 0.29 -14.51 1.49
C ALA A 353 -1.22 -14.81 1.38
N SER A 354 -1.97 -14.64 2.47
CA SER A 354 -3.38 -15.05 2.55
C SER A 354 -4.35 -13.99 2.05
N GLU A 355 -5.50 -14.45 1.56
CA GLU A 355 -6.63 -13.59 1.20
C GLU A 355 -7.52 -13.34 2.44
N ASP A 356 -8.16 -12.17 2.47
CA ASP A 356 -9.09 -11.78 3.52
C ASP A 356 -10.23 -12.80 3.68
N GLY A 357 -10.54 -13.17 4.93
CA GLY A 357 -11.65 -14.07 5.25
C GLY A 357 -12.28 -13.82 6.61
N ASN A 358 -13.04 -14.81 7.12
CA ASN A 358 -13.88 -14.63 8.31
C ASN A 358 -13.23 -15.15 9.61
N HIS A 359 -12.05 -15.76 9.55
CA HIS A 359 -11.38 -16.31 10.72
C HIS A 359 -10.24 -15.40 11.19
N GLU A 360 -10.25 -15.02 12.46
CA GLU A 360 -9.23 -14.14 13.04
C GLU A 360 -8.05 -14.96 13.57
N ILE A 361 -6.82 -14.59 13.17
CA ILE A 361 -5.58 -15.08 13.75
C ILE A 361 -4.75 -13.89 14.23
N ASN A 362 -4.38 -13.91 15.50
CA ASN A 362 -3.57 -12.89 16.13
C ASN A 362 -2.17 -13.42 16.45
N ILE A 363 -1.13 -12.71 15.98
CA ILE A 363 0.26 -12.98 16.33
C ILE A 363 0.79 -11.82 17.17
N THR A 364 1.41 -12.15 18.31
CA THR A 364 2.04 -11.15 19.18
C THR A 364 3.53 -11.45 19.32
N TYR A 365 4.35 -10.45 19.00
CA TYR A 365 5.79 -10.46 19.26
C TYR A 365 6.12 -9.64 20.51
N TYR A 366 6.92 -10.21 21.39
CA TYR A 366 7.50 -9.52 22.53
C TYR A 366 8.99 -9.31 22.28
N THR A 367 9.39 -8.05 22.17
CA THR A 367 10.79 -7.65 21.99
C THR A 367 11.39 -7.18 23.32
N ASN A 368 12.65 -6.74 23.30
CA ASN A 368 13.28 -6.08 24.45
C ASN A 368 12.54 -4.84 24.94
N ARG A 369 11.79 -4.17 24.06
CA ARG A 369 11.27 -2.83 24.31
C ARG A 369 9.75 -2.77 24.23
N THR A 370 9.13 -3.61 23.41
CA THR A 370 7.75 -3.40 22.94
C THR A 370 6.99 -4.71 22.74
N LYS A 371 5.65 -4.64 22.91
CA LYS A 371 4.69 -5.66 22.46
C LYS A 371 4.17 -5.21 21.10
N ILE A 372 4.24 -6.09 20.10
CA ILE A 372 3.76 -5.84 18.74
C ILE A 372 2.67 -6.88 18.45
N VAL A 373 1.47 -6.43 18.09
CA VAL A 373 0.33 -7.30 17.79
C VAL A 373 -0.01 -7.18 16.31
N ARG A 374 -0.28 -8.32 15.67
CA ARG A 374 -0.63 -8.48 14.26
C ARG A 374 -1.94 -9.24 14.18
N LYS A 375 -2.87 -8.75 13.37
CA LYS A 375 -4.20 -9.32 13.21
C LYS A 375 -4.42 -9.68 11.76
N TYR A 376 -4.82 -10.92 11.52
CA TYR A 376 -5.09 -11.44 10.19
C TYR A 376 -6.50 -12.00 10.14
N ASN A 377 -7.25 -11.62 9.13
CA ASN A 377 -8.54 -12.20 8.81
C ASN A 377 -8.34 -13.12 7.61
N VAL A 378 -8.44 -14.43 7.80
CA VAL A 378 -8.06 -15.41 6.78
C VAL A 378 -9.23 -16.27 6.34
N ASN A 379 -9.14 -16.79 5.12
CA ASN A 379 -10.06 -17.81 4.63
C ASN A 379 -9.86 -19.15 5.38
N GLU A 380 -10.87 -20.03 5.28
CA GLU A 380 -10.89 -21.32 5.97
C GLU A 380 -9.70 -22.21 5.62
N LYS A 381 -9.25 -22.20 4.36
CA LYS A 381 -8.12 -23.03 3.92
C LYS A 381 -6.82 -22.65 4.63
N VAL A 382 -6.53 -21.36 4.72
CA VAL A 382 -5.33 -20.84 5.42
C VAL A 382 -5.49 -21.02 6.92
N PHE A 383 -6.69 -20.83 7.46
CA PHE A 383 -6.95 -21.07 8.88
C PHE A 383 -6.63 -22.52 9.27
N ASN A 384 -7.12 -23.49 8.49
CA ASN A 384 -6.89 -24.91 8.74
C ASN A 384 -5.41 -25.29 8.60
N SER A 385 -4.66 -24.70 7.66
CA SER A 385 -3.21 -24.95 7.59
C SER A 385 -2.46 -24.42 8.80
N VAL A 386 -2.91 -23.31 9.40
CA VAL A 386 -2.32 -22.82 10.66
C VAL A 386 -2.69 -23.75 11.82
N LEU A 387 -3.93 -24.24 11.88
CA LEU A 387 -4.37 -25.22 12.88
C LEU A 387 -3.50 -26.47 12.87
N ASP A 388 -3.18 -27.02 11.69
CA ASP A 388 -2.32 -28.18 11.52
C ASP A 388 -0.89 -27.97 12.10
N GLU A 389 -0.44 -26.72 12.22
CA GLU A 389 0.87 -26.38 12.78
C GLU A 389 0.86 -26.16 14.31
N ILE A 390 -0.32 -26.13 14.96
CA ILE A 390 -0.47 -25.94 16.41
C ILE A 390 -0.10 -27.22 17.17
N ASP A 391 1.16 -27.28 17.61
CA ASP A 391 1.68 -28.34 18.47
C ASP A 391 1.45 -28.06 19.97
N ASP A 392 1.92 -28.97 20.83
CA ASP A 392 1.82 -28.86 22.30
C ASP A 392 2.36 -27.54 22.87
N ASN A 393 3.42 -27.00 22.25
CA ASN A 393 4.03 -25.75 22.69
C ASN A 393 3.15 -24.55 22.32
N LEU A 394 2.58 -24.57 21.12
CA LEU A 394 1.69 -23.51 20.64
C LEU A 394 0.29 -23.59 21.27
N LEU A 395 -0.18 -24.78 21.65
CA LEU A 395 -1.52 -25.03 22.18
C LEU A 395 -1.87 -24.14 23.39
N LYS A 396 -0.91 -23.96 24.30
CA LYS A 396 -1.08 -23.09 25.49
C LYS A 396 -1.21 -21.62 25.15
N SER A 397 -0.67 -21.20 24.02
CA SER A 397 -0.93 -19.87 23.47
C SER A 397 -2.29 -19.84 22.78
N TRP A 398 -2.60 -20.84 21.95
CA TRP A 398 -3.85 -20.90 21.21
C TRP A 398 -5.09 -20.88 22.13
N LEU A 399 -5.07 -21.67 23.21
CA LEU A 399 -6.10 -21.75 24.24
C LEU A 399 -5.85 -20.82 25.43
N ASN A 400 -5.15 -19.70 25.23
CA ASN A 400 -4.69 -18.81 26.30
C ASN A 400 -5.80 -18.36 27.26
N GLU A 401 -7.00 -18.06 26.77
CA GLU A 401 -8.14 -17.66 27.62
C GLU A 401 -8.50 -18.72 28.66
N SER A 402 -8.53 -20.00 28.25
CA SER A 402 -8.84 -21.12 29.13
C SER A 402 -7.78 -21.29 30.22
N TYR A 403 -6.48 -21.20 29.86
CA TYR A 403 -5.39 -21.32 30.83
C TYR A 403 -5.32 -20.11 31.78
N GLN A 404 -5.57 -18.89 31.29
CA GLN A 404 -5.59 -17.70 32.15
C GLN A 404 -6.78 -17.76 33.11
N LEU A 405 -7.96 -18.17 32.64
CA LEU A 405 -9.13 -18.36 33.50
C LEU A 405 -8.82 -19.34 34.63
N LEU A 406 -8.29 -20.53 34.32
CA LEU A 406 -7.90 -21.52 35.32
C LEU A 406 -6.96 -20.93 36.38
N LYS A 407 -5.95 -20.17 35.96
CA LYS A 407 -4.98 -19.54 36.85
C LYS A 407 -5.60 -18.47 37.76
N ILE A 408 -6.59 -17.72 37.29
CA ILE A 408 -7.27 -16.73 38.13
C ILE A 408 -8.19 -17.42 39.12
N LEU A 409 -8.90 -18.47 38.69
CA LEU A 409 -9.78 -19.25 39.55
C LEU A 409 -9.01 -19.83 40.75
N ASP A 410 -7.76 -20.27 40.57
CA ASP A 410 -6.87 -20.74 41.66
C ASP A 410 -6.67 -19.72 42.80
N GLN A 411 -6.98 -18.44 42.58
CA GLN A 411 -6.77 -17.37 43.56
C GLN A 411 -8.02 -17.00 44.39
N ASN A 412 -9.00 -17.90 44.53
CA ASN A 412 -10.27 -17.73 45.25
C ASN A 412 -11.05 -16.47 44.82
N THR A 413 -11.94 -16.63 43.85
CA THR A 413 -12.69 -15.56 43.15
C THR A 413 -14.10 -15.99 42.85
N GLU A 414 -15.04 -15.06 42.64
CA GLU A 414 -16.42 -15.34 42.20
C GLU A 414 -16.47 -15.45 40.65
N LEU A 415 -17.32 -16.32 40.11
CA LEU A 415 -17.45 -16.57 38.66
C LEU A 415 -18.88 -16.31 38.17
N VAL A 416 -19.02 -15.48 37.14
CA VAL A 416 -20.31 -15.17 36.50
C VAL A 416 -20.24 -15.54 35.02
N VAL A 417 -21.17 -16.39 34.57
CA VAL A 417 -21.27 -16.79 33.15
C VAL A 417 -22.51 -16.14 32.53
N TYR A 418 -22.30 -15.36 31.47
CA TYR A 418 -23.37 -14.58 30.84
C TYR A 418 -24.26 -15.36 29.90
N ASP A 419 -23.87 -16.58 29.51
CA ASP A 419 -24.62 -17.41 28.56
C ASP A 419 -26.06 -17.71 29.02
N ASN A 420 -26.42 -17.41 30.28
CA ASN A 420 -27.80 -17.40 30.82
C ASN A 420 -27.98 -16.55 32.11
N ASN A 421 -27.10 -15.59 32.42
CA ASN A 421 -27.03 -14.92 33.76
C ASN A 421 -26.94 -15.90 34.94
N VAL A 422 -26.15 -16.97 34.80
CA VAL A 422 -25.96 -17.95 35.88
C VAL A 422 -24.71 -17.59 36.68
N THR A 423 -24.92 -17.28 37.95
CA THR A 423 -23.83 -17.04 38.92
C THR A 423 -23.41 -18.37 39.54
N TYR A 424 -22.11 -18.65 39.53
CA TYR A 424 -21.53 -19.85 40.16
C TYR A 424 -20.92 -19.45 41.51
N LEU A 425 -21.32 -20.15 42.57
CA LEU A 425 -20.87 -19.91 43.95
C LEU A 425 -19.61 -20.74 44.27
N ASN A 426 -18.96 -20.49 45.40
CA ASN A 426 -17.63 -21.06 45.74
C ASN A 426 -17.48 -22.58 45.53
N GLU A 427 -18.48 -23.40 45.85
CA GLU A 427 -18.42 -24.86 45.64
C GLU A 427 -18.45 -25.24 44.15
N ASP A 428 -19.20 -24.49 43.35
CA ASP A 428 -19.24 -24.65 41.90
C ASP A 428 -17.91 -24.28 41.25
N ILE A 429 -17.13 -23.39 41.88
CA ILE A 429 -15.87 -22.90 41.32
C ILE A 429 -14.77 -23.95 41.43
N GLU A 430 -14.71 -24.72 42.52
CA GLU A 430 -13.80 -25.86 42.62
C GLU A 430 -14.16 -26.96 41.62
N LEU A 431 -15.46 -27.23 41.45
CA LEU A 431 -15.93 -28.15 40.41
C LEU A 431 -15.58 -27.64 39.01
N PHE A 432 -15.76 -26.34 38.75
CA PHE A 432 -15.41 -25.69 37.49
C PHE A 432 -13.92 -25.82 37.18
N LYS A 433 -13.04 -25.55 38.14
CA LYS A 433 -11.59 -25.72 37.99
C LYS A 433 -11.24 -27.16 37.63
N SER A 434 -11.81 -28.12 38.36
CA SER A 434 -11.54 -29.54 38.15
C SER A 434 -11.91 -29.96 36.73
N ILE A 435 -13.12 -29.62 36.30
CA ILE A 435 -13.61 -29.94 34.96
C ILE A 435 -12.80 -29.21 33.89
N LEU A 436 -12.52 -27.90 34.06
CA LEU A 436 -11.71 -27.14 33.10
C LEU A 436 -10.31 -27.73 32.94
N LYS A 437 -9.70 -28.15 34.04
CA LYS A 437 -8.40 -28.83 34.01
C LYS A 437 -8.48 -30.16 33.25
N THR A 438 -9.54 -30.95 33.46
CA THR A 438 -9.77 -32.17 32.69
C THR A 438 -9.96 -31.86 31.20
N LYS A 439 -10.77 -30.85 30.85
CA LYS A 439 -10.98 -30.45 29.45
C LYS A 439 -9.70 -29.96 28.79
N LEU A 440 -8.89 -29.16 29.48
CA LEU A 440 -7.58 -28.75 28.98
C LEU A 440 -6.66 -29.95 28.73
N ASN A 441 -6.63 -30.93 29.65
CA ASN A 441 -5.88 -32.16 29.46
C ASN A 441 -6.42 -32.99 28.29
N ASP A 442 -7.73 -33.02 28.04
CA ASP A 442 -8.30 -33.71 26.88
C ASP A 442 -7.75 -33.13 25.57
N PHE A 443 -7.64 -31.80 25.48
CA PHE A 443 -7.05 -31.10 24.32
C PHE A 443 -5.54 -31.33 24.19
N GLU A 444 -4.80 -31.35 25.32
CA GLU A 444 -3.38 -31.69 25.31
C GLU A 444 -3.12 -33.15 24.83
N ASN A 445 -4.05 -34.07 25.08
CA ASN A 445 -3.91 -35.47 24.66
C ASN A 445 -4.48 -35.77 23.27
N ASN A 446 -5.37 -34.92 22.75
CA ASN A 446 -6.02 -35.11 21.46
C ASN A 446 -6.21 -33.79 20.70
N HIS A 447 -5.27 -33.48 19.81
CA HIS A 447 -5.26 -32.26 19.00
C HIS A 447 -6.47 -32.13 18.08
N THR A 448 -7.11 -33.24 17.67
CA THR A 448 -8.29 -33.19 16.79
C THR A 448 -9.49 -32.47 17.44
N LEU A 449 -9.46 -32.24 18.75
CA LEU A 449 -10.45 -31.44 19.45
C LEU A 449 -10.37 -29.94 19.09
N ILE A 450 -9.20 -29.46 18.68
CA ILE A 450 -9.01 -28.06 18.25
C ILE A 450 -9.83 -27.78 17.00
N ASP A 451 -9.90 -28.74 16.07
CA ASP A 451 -10.67 -28.65 14.82
C ASP A 451 -12.19 -28.67 15.07
N GLN A 452 -12.62 -29.10 16.25
CA GLN A 452 -14.03 -29.15 16.65
C GLN A 452 -14.50 -27.84 17.31
N ILE A 453 -13.58 -26.91 17.61
CA ILE A 453 -13.92 -25.57 18.10
C ILE A 453 -14.57 -24.80 16.95
N ASN A 454 -15.71 -24.19 17.24
CA ASN A 454 -16.45 -23.43 16.23
C ASN A 454 -15.98 -21.96 16.22
N TYR A 455 -14.99 -21.67 15.37
CA TYR A 455 -14.40 -20.34 15.17
C TYR A 455 -15.25 -19.40 14.32
N VAL A 456 -16.54 -19.25 14.65
CA VAL A 456 -17.45 -18.32 13.96
C VAL A 456 -17.21 -16.86 14.40
N PRO A 457 -17.60 -15.87 13.56
CA PRO A 457 -17.52 -14.46 13.94
C PRO A 457 -18.35 -14.16 15.19
N GLY A 458 -17.69 -13.85 16.30
CA GLY A 458 -18.30 -13.58 17.60
C GLY A 458 -17.83 -14.55 18.68
N TYR A 459 -17.83 -14.10 19.93
CA TYR A 459 -17.36 -14.86 21.09
C TYR A 459 -18.33 -14.69 22.26
N ASN A 460 -18.45 -15.75 23.06
CA ASN A 460 -19.13 -15.70 24.34
C ASN A 460 -18.13 -15.32 25.43
N ASN A 461 -18.63 -14.83 26.56
CA ASN A 461 -17.79 -14.28 27.63
C ASN A 461 -18.13 -14.86 29.00
N VAL A 462 -17.09 -15.06 29.81
CA VAL A 462 -17.19 -15.36 31.25
C VAL A 462 -16.51 -14.25 32.03
N ASP A 463 -17.15 -13.76 33.08
CA ASP A 463 -16.56 -12.77 33.98
C ASP A 463 -16.11 -13.42 35.29
N VAL A 464 -14.88 -13.13 35.68
CA VAL A 464 -14.37 -13.40 37.03
C VAL A 464 -14.42 -12.12 37.84
N ILE A 465 -15.11 -12.16 38.98
CA ILE A 465 -15.27 -11.02 39.88
C ILE A 465 -14.41 -11.26 41.12
N LYS A 466 -13.51 -10.32 41.40
CA LYS A 466 -12.72 -10.30 42.65
C LYS A 466 -12.65 -8.88 43.17
N ASN A 467 -13.04 -8.64 44.43
CA ASN A 467 -12.91 -7.33 45.09
C ASN A 467 -13.46 -6.15 44.24
N LYS A 468 -14.64 -6.31 43.62
CA LYS A 468 -15.26 -5.33 42.70
C LYS A 468 -14.49 -5.04 41.40
N THR A 469 -13.48 -5.85 41.09
CA THR A 469 -12.82 -5.83 39.77
C THR A 469 -13.34 -7.02 38.95
N THR A 470 -13.77 -6.73 37.73
CA THR A 470 -14.27 -7.72 36.77
C THR A 470 -13.20 -7.97 35.72
N LYS A 471 -12.90 -9.25 35.46
CA LYS A 471 -12.07 -9.67 34.34
C LYS A 471 -12.87 -10.59 33.43
N THR A 472 -13.00 -10.18 32.18
CA THR A 472 -13.73 -10.90 31.15
C THR A 472 -12.79 -11.82 30.38
N PHE A 473 -13.24 -13.05 30.15
CA PHE A 473 -12.58 -14.06 29.34
C PHE A 473 -13.48 -14.45 28.17
N MET A 474 -12.89 -14.53 26.98
CA MET A 474 -13.61 -14.82 25.73
C MET A 474 -13.46 -16.30 25.37
N TYR A 475 -14.50 -16.89 24.82
CA TYR A 475 -14.52 -18.31 24.47
C TYR A 475 -15.39 -18.58 23.24
N TYR A 476 -15.02 -19.62 22.49
CA TYR A 476 -15.77 -20.12 21.33
C TYR A 476 -16.63 -21.32 21.73
N SER A 477 -17.64 -21.63 20.93
CA SER A 477 -18.39 -22.86 21.12
C SER A 477 -17.47 -24.09 20.94
N ASN A 478 -17.67 -25.11 21.78
CA ASN A 478 -16.86 -26.32 21.87
C ASN A 478 -15.41 -26.14 22.33
N ASP A 479 -15.00 -24.96 22.78
CA ASP A 479 -13.70 -24.79 23.44
C ASP A 479 -13.72 -25.31 24.91
N PRO A 480 -12.57 -25.36 25.60
CA PRO A 480 -12.51 -25.89 26.97
C PRO A 480 -13.43 -25.17 27.96
N ILE A 481 -13.64 -23.85 27.82
CA ILE A 481 -14.54 -23.08 28.69
C ILE A 481 -16.00 -23.46 28.42
N ALA A 482 -16.42 -23.48 27.14
CA ALA A 482 -17.76 -23.88 26.74
C ALA A 482 -18.10 -25.31 27.18
N LEU A 483 -17.17 -26.24 26.99
CA LEU A 483 -17.34 -27.64 27.38
C LEU A 483 -17.44 -27.79 28.90
N THR A 484 -16.71 -26.97 29.65
CA THR A 484 -16.78 -26.94 31.12
C THR A 484 -18.14 -26.47 31.60
N ILE A 485 -18.64 -25.36 31.05
CA ILE A 485 -19.97 -24.81 31.38
C ILE A 485 -21.07 -25.86 31.08
N LYS A 486 -20.97 -26.53 29.93
CA LYS A 486 -21.93 -27.57 29.52
C LYS A 486 -21.96 -28.75 30.50
N GLU A 487 -20.79 -29.21 30.95
CA GLU A 487 -20.69 -30.34 31.89
C GLU A 487 -21.24 -29.96 33.28
N ILE A 488 -20.95 -28.76 33.78
CA ILE A 488 -21.48 -28.30 35.07
C ILE A 488 -22.99 -28.18 35.04
N ASN A 489 -23.55 -27.58 33.98
CA ASN A 489 -25.00 -27.48 33.82
C ASN A 489 -25.67 -28.86 33.78
N LYS A 490 -25.02 -29.84 33.15
CA LYS A 490 -25.48 -31.23 33.14
C LYS A 490 -25.44 -31.87 34.54
N ILE A 491 -24.38 -31.63 35.32
CA ILE A 491 -24.26 -32.12 36.69
C ILE A 491 -25.33 -31.50 37.59
N LYS A 492 -25.61 -30.19 37.45
CA LYS A 492 -26.63 -29.48 38.24
C LYS A 492 -28.07 -29.83 37.88
N ALA A 493 -28.31 -30.35 36.68
CA ALA A 493 -29.64 -30.77 36.23
C ALA A 493 -30.04 -32.16 36.72
N ASN A 494 -29.08 -32.95 37.20
CA ASN A 494 -29.27 -34.26 37.83
C ASN A 494 -29.21 -34.13 39.35
#